data_AF-A0A1F2QI33-F1
#
_entry.id   AF-A0A1F2QI33-F1
#
_cell.length_a   1.000
_cell.length_b   1.000
_cell.length_c   1.000
_cell.angle_alpha   90.00
_cell.angle_beta   90.00
_cell.angle_gamma   90.00
#
_symmetry.space_group_name_H-M   'P 1'
#
loop_
_entity.id
_entity.type
_entity.pdbx_description
1 polymer ?
#
loop_
_entity_poly.entity_id
_entity_poly.type
_entity_poly.pdbx_seq_one_letter_code
_entity_poly.pdbx_strand_id
1 'polypeptide(L)'
;MRKFRVAAIQFEPRLGEVESNRQRMLDLTERAAGRGCQLIVLPEMATTGYCFIDRAEIAPLLETIPGPTTQLLSQIAQRHGCHIVVGLGEVERESGLFYNSAVLIRPDGGTEKSRKVHPFVSDTRWANDGDLGFPAWDTALGRISVIICMDAGFFESSRIPCLAGAEVICMPTNWVQERAPAMDWFTRAVENSVYLIAADRYGEERGVQFSGGSCIIGPRGDLLAWLDTGDGIVEAEIDPGVVGRDRSGAGALGAHLPRRRPEFYGDLLLNPLLWEMRLARDLYGHSPLPEGRQFAAAVVQCEQLPHRDSQFKSVLDECISQAAGEIGERPGLVVLPELTCTTEPGQAGAQAESLSGPTSKWAQEIAEKHDLYLVLGLAELDGEDKYNTAILMGPEGLIGRYRKVHLNDADLTWASPGDEPFRYWDLPIGRVSMLIGTDLLLPEPARVLAMQGVDLICAPSAMSSPRPLDLAPTRVPLAKEILQRPDVGYWHLWRNRAAENNVYLAFANRADQESMGCSGIFGPDAFEFPLRESVLLGKQDRTAWLSIDTRDYPAPGLPNPARFKPMIRMRKPWHYHRLVAGEVRPEG
;
A
#
# COMPACT_ATOMS: atom_id res chain seq x y z
N MET A 1 -9.27 22.33 -17.49
CA MET A 1 -7.94 22.33 -16.85
C MET A 1 -6.95 21.69 -17.80
N ARG A 2 -5.66 22.02 -17.69
CA ARG A 2 -4.68 21.95 -18.80
C ARG A 2 -3.67 20.83 -18.56
N LYS A 3 -3.51 19.96 -19.55
CA LYS A 3 -2.42 18.97 -19.58
C LYS A 3 -1.06 19.66 -19.58
N PHE A 4 -0.07 19.05 -18.93
CA PHE A 4 1.31 19.54 -18.96
C PHE A 4 2.31 18.40 -18.91
N ARG A 5 3.54 18.69 -19.34
CA ARG A 5 4.64 17.74 -19.35
C ARG A 5 5.38 17.78 -18.01
N VAL A 6 5.69 16.61 -17.48
CA VAL A 6 6.50 16.44 -16.27
C VAL A 6 7.76 15.65 -16.58
N ALA A 7 8.77 15.74 -15.73
CA ALA A 7 9.97 14.93 -15.81
C ALA A 7 10.39 14.37 -14.44
N ALA A 8 10.85 13.11 -14.43
CA ALA A 8 11.69 12.56 -13.37
C ALA A 8 13.13 12.43 -13.90
N ILE A 9 14.09 12.95 -13.14
CA ILE A 9 15.51 12.89 -13.48
C ILE A 9 16.15 11.70 -12.77
N GLN A 10 16.86 10.88 -13.52
CA GLN A 10 17.70 9.81 -12.98
C GLN A 10 19.16 10.12 -13.27
N PHE A 11 20.01 10.06 -12.25
CA PHE A 11 21.46 10.06 -12.41
C PHE A 11 22.13 9.35 -11.22
N GLU A 12 23.44 9.18 -11.27
CA GLU A 12 24.24 8.62 -10.17
C GLU A 12 24.99 9.75 -9.43
N PRO A 13 24.46 10.26 -8.29
CA PRO A 13 25.24 11.12 -7.41
C PRO A 13 26.47 10.40 -6.87
N ARG A 14 27.62 11.05 -6.91
CA ARG A 14 28.86 10.53 -6.31
C ARG A 14 29.02 11.05 -4.89
N LEU A 15 29.22 10.15 -3.94
CA LEU A 15 29.31 10.49 -2.53
C LEU A 15 30.36 11.59 -2.27
N GLY A 16 29.92 12.71 -1.70
CA GLY A 16 30.76 13.85 -1.32
C GLY A 16 31.22 14.75 -2.47
N GLU A 17 31.00 14.38 -3.75
CA GLU A 17 31.41 15.21 -4.89
C GLU A 17 30.38 16.30 -5.24
N VAL A 18 30.11 17.20 -4.30
CA VAL A 18 28.99 18.16 -4.38
C VAL A 18 28.95 18.95 -5.68
N GLU A 19 30.08 19.51 -6.12
CA GLU A 19 30.10 20.33 -7.33
C GLU A 19 29.87 19.52 -8.62
N SER A 20 30.40 18.30 -8.72
CA SER A 20 30.20 17.46 -9.91
C SER A 20 28.75 16.97 -10.01
N ASN A 21 28.19 16.56 -8.86
CA ASN A 21 26.78 16.21 -8.74
C ASN A 21 25.88 17.38 -9.11
N ARG A 22 26.18 18.58 -8.56
CA ARG A 22 25.42 19.80 -8.83
C ARG A 22 25.44 20.17 -10.30
N GLN A 23 26.62 20.11 -10.96
CA GLN A 23 26.69 20.36 -12.40
C GLN A 23 25.84 19.35 -13.18
N ARG A 24 25.92 18.06 -12.82
CA ARG A 24 25.19 17.01 -13.53
C ARG A 24 23.67 17.19 -13.41
N MET A 25 23.18 17.46 -12.20
CA MET A 25 21.75 17.71 -11.99
C MET A 25 21.29 18.96 -12.74
N LEU A 26 22.05 20.06 -12.71
CA LEU A 26 21.68 21.31 -13.40
C LEU A 26 21.59 21.09 -14.92
N ASP A 27 22.52 20.36 -15.51
CA ASP A 27 22.51 20.03 -16.94
C ASP A 27 21.26 19.23 -17.33
N LEU A 28 20.89 18.22 -16.55
CA LEU A 28 19.72 17.39 -16.82
C LEU A 28 18.42 18.18 -16.60
N THR A 29 18.35 19.00 -15.57
CA THR A 29 17.20 19.88 -15.31
C THR A 29 17.01 20.92 -16.41
N GLU A 30 18.08 21.60 -16.84
CA GLU A 30 18.03 22.59 -17.93
C GLU A 30 17.55 21.94 -19.23
N ARG A 31 18.00 20.71 -19.52
CA ARG A 31 17.55 19.95 -20.69
C ARG A 31 16.07 19.56 -20.60
N ALA A 32 15.59 19.13 -19.44
CA ALA A 32 14.17 18.82 -19.24
C ALA A 32 13.30 20.08 -19.38
N ALA A 33 13.73 21.19 -18.75
CA ALA A 33 13.06 22.47 -18.84
C ALA A 33 13.00 22.99 -20.28
N GLY A 34 14.12 22.91 -21.03
CA GLY A 34 14.18 23.26 -22.45
C GLY A 34 13.32 22.38 -23.37
N ARG A 35 12.89 21.20 -22.92
CA ARG A 35 11.90 20.33 -23.60
C ARG A 35 10.45 20.67 -23.25
N GLY A 36 10.23 21.71 -22.43
CA GLY A 36 8.91 22.19 -22.03
C GLY A 36 8.31 21.45 -20.83
N CYS A 37 9.11 20.72 -20.04
CA CYS A 37 8.64 20.17 -18.78
C CYS A 37 8.32 21.29 -17.79
N GLN A 38 7.10 21.29 -17.26
CA GLN A 38 6.59 22.32 -16.34
C GLN A 38 6.79 21.93 -14.87
N LEU A 39 7.01 20.65 -14.59
CA LEU A 39 7.36 20.11 -13.28
C LEU A 39 8.48 19.07 -13.45
N ILE A 40 9.60 19.28 -12.77
CA ILE A 40 10.80 18.43 -12.89
C ILE A 40 11.19 17.95 -11.48
N VAL A 41 11.29 16.64 -11.28
CA VAL A 41 11.65 16.03 -10.00
C VAL A 41 13.04 15.42 -10.10
N LEU A 42 13.89 15.71 -9.12
CA LEU A 42 15.24 15.19 -8.98
C LEU A 42 15.34 14.21 -7.81
N PRO A 43 16.37 13.33 -7.79
CA PRO A 43 16.57 12.34 -6.75
C PRO A 43 16.73 12.90 -5.33
N GLU A 44 16.58 12.01 -4.35
CA GLU A 44 16.89 12.26 -2.95
C GLU A 44 18.41 12.47 -2.77
N MET A 45 18.81 13.41 -1.92
CA MET A 45 20.23 13.69 -1.66
C MET A 45 21.07 13.88 -2.93
N ALA A 46 20.46 14.47 -3.97
CA ALA A 46 21.03 14.60 -5.32
C ALA A 46 22.38 15.32 -5.35
N THR A 47 22.65 16.17 -4.36
CA THR A 47 23.91 16.93 -4.25
C THR A 47 25.04 16.13 -3.62
N THR A 48 24.77 15.19 -2.73
CA THR A 48 25.79 14.69 -1.79
C THR A 48 26.05 13.18 -1.85
N GLY A 49 25.16 12.39 -2.44
CA GLY A 49 25.13 10.94 -2.20
C GLY A 49 24.38 10.62 -0.91
N TYR A 50 24.32 9.36 -0.48
CA TYR A 50 23.39 8.92 0.58
C TYR A 50 24.03 8.18 1.76
N CYS A 51 25.02 7.32 1.52
CA CYS A 51 25.51 6.31 2.45
C CYS A 51 26.50 6.86 3.50
N PHE A 52 26.08 7.87 4.26
CA PHE A 52 26.86 8.49 5.33
C PHE A 52 26.91 7.62 6.59
N ILE A 53 28.05 7.64 7.29
CA ILE A 53 28.24 6.85 8.51
C ILE A 53 27.73 7.56 9.77
N ASP A 54 27.79 8.89 9.82
CA ASP A 54 27.40 9.70 10.97
C ASP A 54 27.19 11.20 10.61
N ARG A 55 26.86 12.00 11.63
CA ARG A 55 26.70 13.47 11.52
C ARG A 55 27.97 14.20 11.10
N ALA A 56 29.15 13.75 11.55
CA ALA A 56 30.39 14.46 11.31
C ALA A 56 30.80 14.39 9.83
N GLU A 57 30.55 13.24 9.20
CA GLU A 57 30.84 13.04 7.79
C GLU A 57 30.00 13.92 6.86
N ILE A 58 28.70 14.05 7.13
CA ILE A 58 27.79 14.80 6.26
C ILE A 58 27.78 16.30 6.54
N ALA A 59 28.06 16.73 7.78
CA ALA A 59 28.00 18.13 8.21
C ALA A 59 28.62 19.16 7.22
N PRO A 60 29.83 18.94 6.64
CA PRO A 60 30.41 19.92 5.71
C PRO A 60 29.72 19.99 4.35
N LEU A 61 28.81 19.07 4.04
CA LEU A 61 28.11 18.94 2.77
C LEU A 61 26.67 19.46 2.83
N LEU A 62 26.16 19.78 4.02
CA LEU A 62 24.81 20.29 4.22
C LEU A 62 24.70 21.75 3.77
N GLU A 63 23.54 22.11 3.23
CA GLU A 63 23.23 23.48 2.82
C GLU A 63 22.01 24.02 3.58
N THR A 64 21.91 25.34 3.76
CA THR A 64 20.66 25.95 4.23
C THR A 64 19.62 25.94 3.11
N ILE A 65 18.33 26.02 3.45
CA ILE A 65 17.26 26.25 2.48
C ILE A 65 16.58 27.59 2.81
N PRO A 66 16.60 28.59 1.91
CA PRO A 66 17.30 28.61 0.63
C PRO A 66 18.84 28.61 0.78
N GLY A 67 19.54 28.07 -0.21
CA GLY A 67 21.00 27.94 -0.28
C GLY A 67 21.53 27.81 -1.70
N PRO A 68 22.82 27.48 -1.88
CA PRO A 68 23.49 27.44 -3.18
C PRO A 68 22.74 26.62 -4.25
N THR A 69 22.33 25.40 -3.91
CA THR A 69 21.64 24.51 -4.85
C THR A 69 20.26 25.04 -5.24
N THR A 70 19.45 25.49 -4.27
CA THR A 70 18.11 26.04 -4.55
C THR A 70 18.18 27.36 -5.33
N GLN A 71 19.23 28.17 -5.14
CA GLN A 71 19.43 29.41 -5.88
C GLN A 71 19.72 29.13 -7.37
N LEU A 72 20.61 28.17 -7.66
CA LEU A 72 20.95 27.80 -9.03
C LEU A 72 19.75 27.20 -9.76
N LEU A 73 19.01 26.31 -9.11
CA LEU A 73 17.77 25.76 -9.67
C LEU A 73 16.67 26.81 -9.83
N SER A 74 16.58 27.80 -8.94
CA SER A 74 15.62 28.91 -9.06
C SER A 74 15.88 29.74 -10.33
N GLN A 75 17.14 29.91 -10.75
CA GLN A 75 17.45 30.56 -12.02
C GLN A 75 16.91 29.75 -13.21
N ILE A 76 17.00 28.43 -13.18
CA ILE A 76 16.42 27.55 -14.21
C ILE A 76 14.89 27.66 -14.19
N ALA A 77 14.27 27.55 -13.01
CA ALA A 77 12.83 27.65 -12.81
C ALA A 77 12.27 28.96 -13.40
N GLN A 78 12.92 30.09 -13.08
CA GLN A 78 12.53 31.42 -13.56
C GLN A 78 12.70 31.56 -15.08
N ARG A 79 13.85 31.11 -15.64
CA ARG A 79 14.11 31.21 -17.09
C ARG A 79 13.11 30.42 -17.93
N HIS A 80 12.72 29.23 -17.46
CA HIS A 80 11.87 28.31 -18.22
C HIS A 80 10.40 28.32 -17.78
N GLY A 81 10.06 29.06 -16.73
CA GLY A 81 8.69 29.09 -16.20
C GLY A 81 8.23 27.74 -15.64
N CYS A 82 9.13 26.96 -15.04
CA CYS A 82 8.85 25.59 -14.56
C CYS A 82 9.01 25.46 -13.03
N HIS A 83 8.39 24.42 -12.46
CA HIS A 83 8.55 24.01 -11.07
C HIS A 83 9.61 22.91 -11.00
N ILE A 84 10.44 22.95 -9.96
CA ILE A 84 11.52 21.97 -9.76
C ILE A 84 11.45 21.43 -8.34
N VAL A 85 11.47 20.11 -8.17
CA VAL A 85 11.58 19.43 -6.87
C VAL A 85 12.95 18.78 -6.76
N VAL A 86 13.68 19.03 -5.67
CA VAL A 86 15.01 18.46 -5.42
C VAL A 86 15.14 17.97 -3.98
N GLY A 87 15.72 16.78 -3.77
CA GLY A 87 16.14 16.30 -2.45
C GLY A 87 17.60 16.65 -2.12
N LEU A 88 17.86 17.13 -0.91
CA LEU A 88 19.19 17.52 -0.42
C LEU A 88 19.29 17.46 1.11
N GLY A 89 20.54 17.39 1.62
CA GLY A 89 20.81 17.48 3.05
C GLY A 89 20.72 18.93 3.54
N GLU A 90 19.81 19.20 4.47
CA GLU A 90 19.57 20.50 5.06
C GLU A 90 20.30 20.68 6.39
N VAL A 91 20.95 21.82 6.58
CA VAL A 91 21.22 22.38 7.91
C VAL A 91 20.29 23.57 8.15
N GLU A 92 19.43 23.48 9.17
CA GLU A 92 18.50 24.55 9.47
C GLU A 92 19.21 25.72 10.16
N ARG A 93 18.96 26.94 9.66
CA ARG A 93 19.68 28.16 10.04
C ARG A 93 19.55 28.52 11.53
N GLU A 94 18.39 28.31 12.14
CA GLU A 94 18.11 28.82 13.49
C GLU A 94 18.57 27.84 14.57
N SER A 95 18.25 26.56 14.40
CA SER A 95 18.54 25.50 15.37
C SER A 95 19.85 24.76 15.10
N GLY A 96 20.39 24.85 13.87
CA GLY A 96 21.54 24.04 13.44
C GLY A 96 21.21 22.55 13.24
N LEU A 97 19.92 22.16 13.28
CA LEU A 97 19.49 20.78 13.13
C LEU A 97 19.63 20.31 11.67
N PHE A 98 19.91 19.02 11.51
CA PHE A 98 20.12 18.39 10.20
C PHE A 98 18.87 17.64 9.78
N TYR A 99 18.49 17.77 8.51
CA TYR A 99 17.34 17.07 7.94
C TYR A 99 17.66 16.52 6.55
N ASN A 100 17.02 15.41 6.20
CA ASN A 100 16.86 15.01 4.80
C ASN A 100 15.62 15.72 4.26
N SER A 101 15.82 16.67 3.35
CA SER A 101 14.79 17.61 2.92
C SER A 101 14.59 17.56 1.42
N ALA A 102 13.39 17.92 1.00
CA ALA A 102 13.08 18.19 -0.39
C ALA A 102 12.45 19.57 -0.55
N VAL A 103 12.77 20.24 -1.65
CA VAL A 103 12.35 21.62 -1.92
C VAL A 103 11.60 21.68 -3.24
N LEU A 104 10.38 22.21 -3.22
CA LEU A 104 9.65 22.63 -4.40
C LEU A 104 9.99 24.10 -4.69
N ILE A 105 10.64 24.35 -5.82
CA ILE A 105 11.04 25.66 -6.31
C ILE A 105 10.05 26.08 -7.38
N ARG A 106 9.48 27.27 -7.22
CA ARG A 106 8.45 27.86 -8.10
C ARG A 106 9.08 28.74 -9.19
N PRO A 107 8.38 28.97 -10.31
CA PRO A 107 8.81 29.88 -11.37
C PRO A 107 9.04 31.33 -10.94
N ASP A 108 8.43 31.78 -9.84
CA ASP A 108 8.59 33.12 -9.28
C ASP A 108 9.77 33.23 -8.29
N GLY A 109 10.49 32.11 -8.08
CA GLY A 109 11.59 32.00 -7.13
C GLY A 109 11.17 31.63 -5.71
N GLY A 110 9.88 31.48 -5.42
CA GLY A 110 9.38 30.96 -4.14
C GLY A 110 9.82 29.51 -3.90
N THR A 111 10.02 29.15 -2.64
CA THR A 111 10.41 27.78 -2.26
C THR A 111 9.53 27.26 -1.15
N GLU A 112 9.06 26.03 -1.31
CA GLU A 112 8.35 25.26 -0.30
C GLU A 112 9.20 24.05 0.09
N LYS A 113 9.12 23.61 1.35
CA LYS A 113 9.99 22.55 1.87
C LYS A 113 9.21 21.43 2.51
N SER A 114 9.66 20.20 2.28
CA SER A 114 9.28 18.99 3.01
C SER A 114 10.53 18.40 3.68
N ARG A 115 10.36 17.72 4.81
CA ARG A 115 11.42 17.01 5.55
C ARG A 115 10.97 15.57 5.72
N LYS A 116 11.85 14.61 5.42
CA LYS A 116 11.56 13.17 5.41
C LYS A 116 11.06 12.72 6.79
N VAL A 117 9.83 12.23 6.86
CA VAL A 117 9.19 11.88 8.15
C VAL A 117 9.62 10.48 8.60
N HIS A 118 9.76 9.54 7.66
CA HIS A 118 10.21 8.18 7.95
C HIS A 118 11.65 7.98 7.45
N PRO A 119 12.66 8.02 8.34
CA PRO A 119 14.05 7.83 7.94
C PRO A 119 14.32 6.39 7.51
N PHE A 120 15.24 6.22 6.56
CA PHE A 120 15.83 4.92 6.25
C PHE A 120 17.26 4.82 6.82
N VAL A 121 17.85 3.63 6.81
CA VAL A 121 19.08 3.24 7.54
C VAL A 121 20.14 4.34 7.67
N SER A 122 20.50 5.04 6.58
CA SER A 122 21.52 6.11 6.61
C SER A 122 21.02 7.35 7.36
N ASP A 123 19.80 7.82 7.06
CA ASP A 123 19.20 9.01 7.66
C ASP A 123 19.20 8.95 9.19
N THR A 124 18.94 7.76 9.76
CA THR A 124 18.88 7.54 11.22
C THR A 124 20.19 7.86 11.96
N ARG A 125 21.31 7.96 11.23
CA ARG A 125 22.64 8.22 11.79
C ARG A 125 23.01 9.70 11.80
N TRP A 126 22.32 10.53 11.01
CA TRP A 126 22.72 11.93 10.83
C TRP A 126 21.58 12.95 10.80
N ALA A 127 20.38 12.57 10.37
CA ALA A 127 19.23 13.46 10.25
C ALA A 127 18.32 13.37 11.48
N ASN A 128 17.55 14.44 11.70
CA ASN A 128 16.35 14.38 12.50
C ASN A 128 15.17 13.91 11.64
N ASP A 129 14.16 13.32 12.28
CA ASP A 129 12.86 13.07 11.65
C ASP A 129 12.22 14.39 11.24
N GLY A 130 11.53 14.39 10.09
CA GLY A 130 10.82 15.54 9.58
C GLY A 130 9.70 16.02 10.50
N ASP A 131 9.63 17.33 10.69
CA ASP A 131 8.74 18.01 11.63
C ASP A 131 7.63 18.83 10.93
N LEU A 132 7.64 18.88 9.59
CA LEU A 132 6.68 19.65 8.78
C LEU A 132 5.42 18.85 8.38
N GLY A 133 5.36 17.57 8.74
CA GLY A 133 4.31 16.66 8.29
C GLY A 133 4.34 16.46 6.78
N PHE A 134 3.16 16.38 6.16
CA PHE A 134 3.01 16.13 4.71
C PHE A 134 2.24 17.28 4.03
N PRO A 135 2.90 18.42 3.79
CA PRO A 135 2.26 19.58 3.18
C PRO A 135 1.90 19.34 1.71
N ALA A 136 0.89 20.08 1.24
CA ALA A 136 0.49 20.12 -0.15
C ALA A 136 0.17 21.57 -0.53
N TRP A 137 0.79 22.04 -1.61
CA TRP A 137 0.81 23.45 -2.01
C TRP A 137 0.07 23.68 -3.32
N ASP A 138 -0.69 24.77 -3.36
CA ASP A 138 -1.35 25.21 -4.58
C ASP A 138 -0.34 25.85 -5.54
N THR A 139 -0.38 25.39 -6.78
CA THR A 139 0.46 25.86 -7.88
C THR A 139 -0.38 26.11 -9.13
N ALA A 140 0.21 26.74 -10.14
CA ALA A 140 -0.44 26.88 -11.45
C ALA A 140 -0.71 25.53 -12.16
N LEU A 141 -0.11 24.44 -11.69
CA LEU A 141 -0.22 23.08 -12.24
C LEU A 141 -1.22 22.19 -11.49
N GLY A 142 -1.88 22.73 -10.47
CA GLY A 142 -2.68 21.95 -9.52
C GLY A 142 -2.00 21.86 -8.16
N ARG A 143 -2.54 21.02 -7.28
CA ARG A 143 -2.02 20.88 -5.91
C ARG A 143 -0.95 19.80 -5.82
N ILE A 144 0.25 20.18 -5.42
CA ILE A 144 1.45 19.32 -5.42
C ILE A 144 1.89 19.03 -3.99
N SER A 145 2.27 17.79 -3.71
CA SER A 145 2.94 17.38 -2.47
C SER A 145 4.26 16.67 -2.75
N VAL A 146 5.12 16.60 -1.73
CA VAL A 146 6.42 15.92 -1.78
C VAL A 146 6.55 14.97 -0.60
N ILE A 147 6.80 13.70 -0.91
CA ILE A 147 7.21 12.66 0.05
C ILE A 147 8.60 12.15 -0.35
N ILE A 148 9.40 11.63 0.57
CA ILE A 148 10.81 11.32 0.29
C ILE A 148 11.08 9.83 0.55
N CYS A 149 11.46 9.10 -0.50
CA CYS A 149 11.89 7.70 -0.43
C CYS A 149 11.01 6.85 0.50
N MET A 150 11.57 6.39 1.62
CA MET A 150 10.94 5.53 2.64
C MET A 150 9.57 6.03 3.15
N ASP A 151 9.24 7.32 3.01
CA ASP A 151 7.87 7.80 3.25
C ASP A 151 6.82 7.01 2.43
N ALA A 152 7.15 6.53 1.24
CA ALA A 152 6.27 5.75 0.37
C ALA A 152 5.91 4.35 0.92
N GLY A 153 6.73 3.80 1.82
CA GLY A 153 6.44 2.54 2.53
C GLY A 153 5.34 2.68 3.59
N PHE A 154 4.83 3.90 3.81
CA PHE A 154 3.74 4.19 4.73
C PHE A 154 2.61 4.89 3.99
N PHE A 155 1.45 4.24 3.86
CA PHE A 155 0.29 4.85 3.21
C PHE A 155 -0.09 6.21 3.79
N GLU A 156 0.17 6.43 5.09
CA GLU A 156 -0.16 7.69 5.75
C GLU A 156 0.51 8.89 5.05
N SER A 157 1.76 8.72 4.60
CA SER A 157 2.56 9.78 3.98
C SER A 157 1.96 10.28 2.67
N SER A 158 1.35 9.40 1.87
CA SER A 158 0.64 9.77 0.65
C SER A 158 -0.82 10.14 0.91
N ARG A 159 -1.49 9.46 1.85
CA ARG A 159 -2.91 9.71 2.13
C ARG A 159 -3.16 11.09 2.69
N ILE A 160 -2.35 11.55 3.64
CA ILE A 160 -2.51 12.86 4.31
C ILE A 160 -2.51 14.04 3.32
N PRO A 161 -1.54 14.18 2.40
CA PRO A 161 -1.56 15.27 1.43
C PRO A 161 -2.66 15.08 0.39
N CYS A 162 -3.05 13.85 0.04
CA CYS A 162 -4.18 13.61 -0.86
C CYS A 162 -5.54 13.99 -0.26
N LEU A 163 -5.74 13.77 1.04
CA LEU A 163 -6.90 14.31 1.78
C LEU A 163 -6.86 15.85 1.84
N ALA A 164 -5.68 16.44 1.74
CA ALA A 164 -5.50 17.88 1.56
C ALA A 164 -5.73 18.36 0.12
N GLY A 165 -6.12 17.48 -0.79
CA GLY A 165 -6.40 17.79 -2.18
C GLY A 165 -5.22 17.66 -3.13
N ALA A 166 -4.08 17.10 -2.71
CA ALA A 166 -2.96 16.87 -3.64
C ALA A 166 -3.39 16.00 -4.83
N GLU A 167 -2.99 16.40 -6.03
CA GLU A 167 -3.26 15.75 -7.32
C GLU A 167 -1.99 15.09 -7.90
N VAL A 168 -0.82 15.61 -7.52
CA VAL A 168 0.49 15.11 -7.92
C VAL A 168 1.36 14.96 -6.66
N ILE A 169 1.96 13.79 -6.51
CA ILE A 169 3.00 13.52 -5.52
C ILE A 169 4.34 13.44 -6.25
N CYS A 170 5.27 14.31 -5.88
CA CYS A 170 6.66 14.22 -6.31
C CYS A 170 7.45 13.43 -5.27
N MET A 171 8.28 12.49 -5.72
CA MET A 171 9.03 11.62 -4.83
C MET A 171 10.50 11.53 -5.24
N PRO A 172 11.35 12.41 -4.70
CA PRO A 172 12.79 12.19 -4.66
C PRO A 172 13.09 10.91 -3.87
N THR A 173 13.90 10.02 -4.42
CA THR A 173 14.23 8.76 -3.75
C THR A 173 15.65 8.27 -4.04
N ASN A 174 16.18 7.47 -3.12
CA ASN A 174 17.35 6.60 -3.25
C ASN A 174 16.94 5.16 -2.90
N TRP A 175 16.21 4.50 -3.79
CA TRP A 175 15.58 3.21 -3.52
C TRP A 175 16.56 2.04 -3.61
N VAL A 176 16.35 1.00 -2.80
CA VAL A 176 17.27 -0.15 -2.65
C VAL A 176 16.49 -1.45 -2.41
N GLN A 177 17.20 -2.58 -2.39
CA GLN A 177 16.72 -3.90 -1.92
C GLN A 177 15.58 -4.56 -2.71
N GLU A 178 15.02 -3.90 -3.72
CA GLU A 178 14.04 -4.49 -4.63
C GLU A 178 14.16 -3.89 -6.04
N ARG A 179 13.34 -4.36 -6.98
CA ARG A 179 13.23 -3.76 -8.31
C ARG A 179 12.48 -2.44 -8.25
N ALA A 180 12.82 -1.54 -9.17
CA ALA A 180 12.09 -0.29 -9.37
C ALA A 180 11.58 -0.20 -10.82
N PRO A 181 10.39 0.39 -11.08
CA PRO A 181 9.54 1.13 -10.14
C PRO A 181 8.97 0.24 -9.02
N ALA A 182 9.07 0.71 -7.77
CA ALA A 182 8.74 -0.11 -6.62
C ALA A 182 7.23 -0.35 -6.52
N MET A 183 6.85 -1.49 -5.94
CA MET A 183 5.43 -1.84 -5.78
C MET A 183 4.68 -0.81 -4.92
N ASP A 184 5.34 -0.19 -3.95
CA ASP A 184 4.76 0.86 -3.11
C ASP A 184 4.33 2.08 -3.93
N TRP A 185 5.10 2.44 -4.96
CA TRP A 185 4.83 3.65 -5.75
C TRP A 185 3.55 3.50 -6.56
N PHE A 186 3.32 2.33 -7.16
CA PHE A 186 2.05 2.00 -7.80
C PHE A 186 0.88 2.03 -6.81
N THR A 187 1.08 1.43 -5.63
CA THR A 187 0.06 1.38 -4.57
C THR A 187 -0.33 2.79 -4.11
N ARG A 188 0.64 3.66 -3.85
CA ARG A 188 0.40 5.06 -3.44
C ARG A 188 -0.36 5.84 -4.51
N ALA A 189 -0.03 5.67 -5.79
CA ALA A 189 -0.72 6.34 -6.89
C ALA A 189 -2.19 5.90 -6.99
N VAL A 190 -2.44 4.59 -6.98
CA VAL A 190 -3.75 3.96 -7.18
C VAL A 190 -4.70 4.24 -6.02
N GLU A 191 -4.29 3.97 -4.78
CA GLU A 191 -5.18 4.10 -3.61
C GLU A 191 -5.61 5.56 -3.35
N ASN A 192 -4.83 6.54 -3.85
CA ASN A 192 -5.07 7.97 -3.69
C ASN A 192 -5.62 8.65 -4.95
N SER A 193 -5.74 7.90 -6.04
CA SER A 193 -6.06 8.41 -7.38
C SER A 193 -5.23 9.64 -7.74
N VAL A 194 -3.89 9.55 -7.65
CA VAL A 194 -2.97 10.66 -7.96
C VAL A 194 -1.91 10.27 -8.97
N TYR A 195 -1.33 11.28 -9.63
CA TYR A 195 -0.07 11.05 -10.32
C TYR A 195 1.08 10.97 -9.31
N LEU A 196 1.99 10.03 -9.50
CA LEU A 196 3.22 9.91 -8.72
C LEU A 196 4.43 10.01 -9.67
N ILE A 197 5.31 10.96 -9.38
CA ILE A 197 6.54 11.21 -10.15
C ILE A 197 7.72 10.84 -9.27
N ALA A 198 8.29 9.66 -9.49
CA ALA A 198 9.42 9.12 -8.75
C ALA A 198 10.72 9.42 -9.49
N ALA A 199 11.61 10.17 -8.86
CA ALA A 199 12.97 10.41 -9.35
C ALA A 199 13.93 9.67 -8.43
N ASP A 200 14.50 8.58 -8.93
CA ASP A 200 15.46 7.74 -8.22
C ASP A 200 16.87 7.95 -8.73
N ARG A 201 17.86 7.63 -7.91
CA ARG A 201 19.23 7.41 -8.39
C ARG A 201 19.41 5.97 -8.84
N TYR A 202 20.52 5.71 -9.52
CA TYR A 202 21.04 4.36 -9.72
C TYR A 202 22.51 4.31 -9.31
N GLY A 203 23.15 3.16 -9.53
CA GLY A 203 24.56 2.96 -9.27
C GLY A 203 24.81 2.32 -7.91
N GLU A 204 26.09 2.19 -7.56
CA GLU A 204 26.53 1.59 -6.29
C GLU A 204 27.27 2.62 -5.46
N GLU A 205 26.95 2.71 -4.17
CA GLU A 205 27.65 3.57 -3.24
C GLU A 205 27.99 2.78 -1.98
N ARG A 206 29.28 2.65 -1.67
CA ARG A 206 29.75 1.91 -0.48
C ARG A 206 29.16 0.49 -0.36
N GLY A 207 29.02 -0.22 -1.48
CA GLY A 207 28.47 -1.57 -1.52
C GLY A 207 26.94 -1.65 -1.42
N VAL A 208 26.24 -0.51 -1.40
CA VAL A 208 24.78 -0.44 -1.51
C VAL A 208 24.41 -0.22 -2.97
N GLN A 209 23.72 -1.19 -3.57
CA GLN A 209 23.18 -1.09 -4.92
C GLN A 209 21.82 -0.39 -4.90
N PHE A 210 21.71 0.74 -5.60
CA PHE A 210 20.45 1.46 -5.80
C PHE A 210 19.67 0.92 -7.00
N SER A 211 18.34 1.01 -6.91
CA SER A 211 17.40 0.30 -7.80
C SER A 211 17.09 1.03 -9.11
N GLY A 212 17.37 2.33 -9.23
CA GLY A 212 17.00 3.10 -10.42
C GLY A 212 15.49 3.13 -10.61
N GLY A 213 15.00 2.90 -11.83
CA GLY A 213 13.57 2.78 -12.08
C GLY A 213 12.77 4.07 -11.92
N SER A 214 13.39 5.25 -12.08
CA SER A 214 12.66 6.53 -12.11
C SER A 214 11.48 6.46 -13.05
N CYS A 215 10.33 6.99 -12.64
CA CYS A 215 9.08 6.78 -13.38
C CYS A 215 8.01 7.84 -13.14
N ILE A 216 7.00 7.80 -14.02
CA ILE A 216 5.76 8.57 -13.88
C ILE A 216 4.60 7.57 -13.90
N ILE A 217 3.84 7.52 -12.81
CA ILE A 217 2.71 6.60 -12.62
C ILE A 217 1.42 7.41 -12.58
N GLY A 218 0.42 6.97 -13.34
CA GLY A 218 -0.91 7.58 -13.37
C GLY A 218 -1.83 7.13 -12.23
N PRO A 219 -2.96 7.84 -12.01
CA PRO A 219 -3.92 7.56 -10.95
C PRO A 219 -4.52 6.15 -10.92
N ARG A 220 -4.41 5.41 -12.03
CA ARG A 220 -4.98 4.06 -12.18
C ARG A 220 -3.89 2.98 -12.20
N GLY A 221 -2.65 3.34 -11.90
CA GLY A 221 -1.50 2.45 -11.86
C GLY A 221 -0.78 2.33 -13.20
N ASP A 222 -1.22 3.05 -14.22
CA ASP A 222 -0.58 3.08 -15.54
C ASP A 222 0.85 3.65 -15.45
N LEU A 223 1.83 2.86 -15.90
CA LEU A 223 3.23 3.28 -15.99
C LEU A 223 3.43 4.10 -17.27
N LEU A 224 3.33 5.42 -17.17
CA LEU A 224 3.34 6.33 -18.32
C LEU A 224 4.72 6.43 -18.97
N ALA A 225 5.78 6.44 -18.15
CA ALA A 225 7.17 6.40 -18.59
C ALA A 225 8.05 5.91 -17.45
N TRP A 226 9.16 5.23 -17.76
CA TRP A 226 10.14 4.79 -16.77
C TRP A 226 11.53 4.58 -17.35
N LEU A 227 12.55 4.54 -16.50
CA LEU A 227 13.93 4.25 -16.86
C LEU A 227 14.58 3.31 -15.84
N ASP A 228 14.92 2.10 -16.26
CA ASP A 228 15.53 1.05 -15.43
C ASP A 228 16.85 1.48 -14.77
N THR A 229 17.86 1.87 -15.55
CA THR A 229 19.21 2.23 -15.07
C THR A 229 19.87 3.23 -16.01
N GLY A 230 20.94 3.90 -15.58
CA GLY A 230 21.63 4.93 -16.35
C GLY A 230 21.06 6.32 -16.16
N ASP A 231 21.85 7.33 -16.53
CA ASP A 231 21.42 8.73 -16.50
C ASP A 231 20.34 9.02 -17.56
N GLY A 232 19.29 9.74 -17.19
CA GLY A 232 18.24 10.08 -18.13
C GLY A 232 17.16 11.03 -17.59
N ILE A 233 16.25 11.38 -18.50
CA ILE A 233 15.08 12.23 -18.23
C ILE A 233 13.87 11.39 -18.66
N VAL A 234 13.02 11.05 -17.70
CA VAL A 234 11.77 10.32 -17.92
C VAL A 234 10.64 11.33 -18.02
N GLU A 235 9.97 11.42 -19.17
CA GLU A 235 8.99 12.46 -19.47
C GLU A 235 7.62 11.87 -19.82
N ALA A 236 6.56 12.51 -19.35
CA ALA A 236 5.19 12.20 -19.76
C ALA A 236 4.30 13.45 -19.73
N GLU A 237 3.21 13.43 -20.49
CA GLU A 237 2.12 14.40 -20.36
C GLU A 237 1.10 13.86 -19.35
N ILE A 238 0.71 14.68 -18.38
CA ILE A 238 -0.31 14.32 -17.37
C ILE A 238 -1.49 15.29 -17.40
N ASP A 239 -2.66 14.82 -16.93
CA ASP A 239 -3.88 15.60 -16.75
C ASP A 239 -4.39 15.46 -15.31
N PRO A 240 -4.08 16.39 -14.38
CA PRO A 240 -4.63 16.36 -13.02
C PRO A 240 -6.15 16.38 -12.98
N GLY A 241 -6.83 16.85 -14.04
CA GLY A 241 -8.29 16.76 -14.13
C GLY A 241 -8.83 15.32 -14.07
N VAL A 242 -8.01 14.31 -14.39
CA VAL A 242 -8.35 12.89 -14.18
C VAL A 242 -8.54 12.58 -12.69
N VAL A 243 -7.72 13.16 -11.81
CA VAL A 243 -7.76 12.92 -10.36
C VAL A 243 -9.13 13.31 -9.80
N GLY A 244 -9.60 14.52 -10.11
CA GLY A 244 -10.91 14.98 -9.66
C GLY A 244 -12.06 14.10 -10.16
N ARG A 245 -12.02 13.68 -11.42
CA ARG A 245 -13.04 12.78 -12.02
C ARG A 245 -13.02 11.38 -11.40
N ASP A 246 -11.84 10.84 -11.16
CA ASP A 246 -11.70 9.51 -10.57
C ASP A 246 -12.17 9.53 -9.10
N ARG A 247 -11.80 10.57 -8.34
CA ARG A 247 -12.28 10.77 -6.96
C ARG A 247 -13.79 10.97 -6.89
N SER A 248 -14.43 11.57 -7.90
CA SER A 248 -15.89 11.71 -7.95
C SER A 248 -16.63 10.46 -8.42
N GLY A 249 -15.93 9.34 -8.65
CA GLY A 249 -16.54 8.05 -9.00
C GLY A 249 -16.63 7.74 -10.49
N ALA A 250 -16.09 8.58 -11.37
CA ALA A 250 -16.05 8.30 -12.82
C ALA A 250 -14.86 7.40 -13.23
N GLY A 251 -14.03 6.99 -12.28
CA GLY A 251 -12.85 6.15 -12.49
C GLY A 251 -13.10 4.66 -12.25
N ALA A 252 -12.15 3.82 -12.69
CA ALA A 252 -12.25 2.36 -12.58
C ALA A 252 -12.24 1.81 -11.14
N LEU A 253 -11.81 2.62 -10.16
CA LEU A 253 -11.83 2.30 -8.73
C LEU A 253 -13.09 2.81 -8.02
N GLY A 254 -13.96 3.54 -8.72
CA GLY A 254 -15.11 4.24 -8.13
C GLY A 254 -14.72 5.36 -7.18
N ALA A 255 -15.70 5.86 -6.41
CA ALA A 255 -15.52 6.97 -5.46
C ALA A 255 -15.04 6.46 -4.08
N HIS A 256 -13.99 5.64 -4.01
CA HIS A 256 -13.56 5.04 -2.73
C HIS A 256 -13.03 6.06 -1.72
N LEU A 257 -12.35 7.11 -2.19
CA LEU A 257 -11.78 8.15 -1.34
C LEU A 257 -12.84 8.97 -0.57
N PRO A 258 -13.89 9.50 -1.21
CA PRO A 258 -15.00 10.13 -0.50
C PRO A 258 -15.81 9.17 0.39
N ARG A 259 -15.68 7.85 0.18
CA ARG A 259 -16.39 6.82 0.95
C ARG A 259 -15.66 6.39 2.23
N ARG A 260 -14.51 6.99 2.53
CA ARG A 260 -13.83 6.81 3.82
C ARG A 260 -14.80 7.05 4.98
N ARG A 261 -14.58 6.34 6.08
CA ARG A 261 -15.33 6.49 7.33
C ARG A 261 -14.38 6.78 8.51
N PRO A 262 -13.90 8.03 8.63
CA PRO A 262 -12.92 8.45 9.64
C PRO A 262 -13.27 8.08 11.10
N GLU A 263 -14.56 7.97 11.41
CA GLU A 263 -15.08 7.53 12.70
C GLU A 263 -14.59 6.14 13.15
N PHE A 264 -14.18 5.26 12.22
CA PHE A 264 -13.58 3.96 12.55
C PHE A 264 -12.05 3.96 12.58
N TYR A 265 -11.41 5.10 12.31
CA TYR A 265 -9.96 5.18 12.14
C TYR A 265 -9.26 5.80 13.36
N GLY A 266 -9.97 6.08 14.45
CA GLY A 266 -9.42 6.72 15.66
C GLY A 266 -8.15 6.06 16.18
N ASP A 267 -8.07 4.73 16.10
CA ASP A 267 -6.90 3.94 16.49
C ASP A 267 -5.64 4.33 15.74
N LEU A 268 -5.72 4.89 14.52
CA LEU A 268 -4.55 5.34 13.76
C LEU A 268 -3.73 6.41 14.48
N LEU A 269 -4.31 7.15 15.43
CA LEU A 269 -3.60 8.12 16.27
C LEU A 269 -2.80 7.48 17.41
N LEU A 270 -2.96 6.18 17.63
CA LEU A 270 -2.26 5.44 18.68
C LEU A 270 -0.95 4.87 18.15
N ASN A 271 -0.02 4.57 19.07
CA ASN A 271 1.18 3.78 18.79
C ASN A 271 1.33 2.61 19.78
N PRO A 272 0.41 1.64 19.77
CA PRO A 272 0.34 0.59 20.78
C PRO A 272 1.55 -0.38 20.70
N LEU A 273 2.35 -0.32 19.63
CA LEU A 273 3.46 -1.23 19.34
C LEU A 273 4.84 -0.60 19.55
N LEU A 274 4.92 0.57 20.20
CA LEU A 274 6.22 1.14 20.61
C LEU A 274 7.00 0.16 21.49
N TRP A 275 6.29 -0.48 22.41
CA TRP A 275 6.80 -1.58 23.24
C TRP A 275 6.50 -2.93 22.60
N GLU A 276 7.24 -3.96 23.02
CA GLU A 276 7.03 -5.34 22.57
C GLU A 276 5.57 -5.76 22.84
N MET A 277 4.90 -6.29 21.82
CA MET A 277 3.44 -6.42 21.81
C MET A 277 2.95 -7.41 22.85
N ARG A 278 3.66 -8.54 23.03
CA ARG A 278 3.31 -9.56 24.02
C ARG A 278 3.43 -8.97 25.42
N LEU A 279 4.55 -8.32 25.73
CA LEU A 279 4.73 -7.61 27.01
C LEU A 279 3.59 -6.61 27.27
N ALA A 280 3.25 -5.77 26.29
CA ALA A 280 2.22 -4.74 26.46
C ALA A 280 0.82 -5.34 26.72
N ARG A 281 0.49 -6.48 26.11
CA ARG A 281 -0.82 -7.14 26.22
C ARG A 281 -0.92 -8.04 27.46
N ASP A 282 0.12 -8.81 27.73
CA ASP A 282 0.17 -9.75 28.84
C ASP A 282 0.26 -9.02 30.19
N LEU A 283 0.97 -7.87 30.25
CA LEU A 283 1.18 -7.12 31.48
C LEU A 283 -0.12 -6.74 32.20
N TYR A 284 -1.17 -6.43 31.43
CA TYR A 284 -2.47 -6.02 31.98
C TYR A 284 -3.56 -7.09 31.79
N GLY A 285 -3.23 -8.24 31.20
CA GLY A 285 -4.20 -9.31 30.90
C GLY A 285 -5.32 -8.89 29.94
N HIS A 286 -5.15 -7.77 29.23
CA HIS A 286 -6.16 -7.24 28.30
C HIS A 286 -5.86 -7.76 26.89
N SER A 287 -6.53 -8.84 26.49
CA SER A 287 -6.43 -9.44 25.15
C SER A 287 -5.01 -9.92 24.79
N PRO A 288 -4.49 -10.95 25.50
CA PRO A 288 -3.22 -11.60 25.14
C PRO A 288 -3.31 -12.17 23.72
N LEU A 289 -2.17 -12.24 23.03
CA LEU A 289 -2.14 -12.90 21.71
C LEU A 289 -2.30 -14.42 21.90
N PRO A 290 -3.06 -15.11 21.03
CA PRO A 290 -3.08 -16.57 21.03
C PRO A 290 -1.68 -17.10 20.70
N GLU A 291 -1.30 -18.30 21.17
CA GLU A 291 0.05 -18.86 20.92
C GLU A 291 0.41 -18.96 19.43
N GLY A 292 -0.60 -19.11 18.58
CA GLY A 292 -0.45 -19.29 17.14
C GLY A 292 0.07 -20.68 16.76
N ARG A 293 0.08 -20.97 15.47
CA ARG A 293 0.43 -22.29 14.91
C ARG A 293 0.93 -22.14 13.47
N GLN A 294 1.68 -23.14 13.00
CA GLN A 294 1.90 -23.34 11.58
C GLN A 294 0.78 -24.19 10.98
N PHE A 295 0.18 -23.71 9.89
CA PHE A 295 -0.92 -24.37 9.18
C PHE A 295 -0.98 -23.93 7.72
N ALA A 296 -1.60 -24.72 6.85
CA ALA A 296 -1.92 -24.28 5.50
C ALA A 296 -3.22 -23.48 5.46
N ALA A 297 -3.20 -22.31 4.82
CA ALA A 297 -4.39 -21.56 4.46
C ALA A 297 -4.63 -21.65 2.95
N ALA A 298 -5.89 -21.62 2.53
CA ALA A 298 -6.27 -21.66 1.13
C ALA A 298 -7.26 -20.53 0.77
N VAL A 299 -7.14 -20.01 -0.45
CA VAL A 299 -8.10 -19.10 -1.07
C VAL A 299 -8.68 -19.76 -2.31
N VAL A 300 -10.00 -19.70 -2.45
CA VAL A 300 -10.69 -20.19 -3.65
C VAL A 300 -10.92 -19.02 -4.58
N GLN A 301 -10.52 -19.22 -5.84
CA GLN A 301 -10.93 -18.38 -6.96
C GLN A 301 -11.94 -19.18 -7.77
N CYS A 302 -13.14 -18.66 -7.92
CA CYS A 302 -14.15 -19.26 -8.79
C CYS A 302 -15.06 -18.19 -9.40
N GLU A 303 -15.71 -18.53 -10.51
CA GLU A 303 -16.88 -17.79 -10.96
C GLU A 303 -18.00 -17.82 -9.90
N GLN A 304 -19.07 -17.05 -10.13
CA GLN A 304 -20.26 -17.12 -9.30
C GLN A 304 -20.86 -18.51 -9.38
N LEU A 305 -20.90 -19.20 -8.24
CA LEU A 305 -21.39 -20.56 -8.23
C LEU A 305 -22.94 -20.54 -8.40
N PRO A 306 -23.51 -21.40 -9.27
CA PRO A 306 -24.95 -21.51 -9.43
C PRO A 306 -25.61 -22.02 -8.14
N HIS A 307 -26.94 -21.89 -8.06
CA HIS A 307 -27.81 -22.14 -6.89
C HIS A 307 -27.30 -23.13 -5.82
N ARG A 308 -27.71 -22.88 -4.57
CA ARG A 308 -27.51 -23.69 -3.35
C ARG A 308 -28.01 -25.14 -3.48
N ASP A 309 -27.39 -25.95 -4.33
CA ASP A 309 -27.73 -27.34 -4.57
C ASP A 309 -26.55 -28.28 -4.28
N SER A 310 -26.75 -29.58 -4.54
CA SER A 310 -25.74 -30.61 -4.31
C SER A 310 -24.45 -30.43 -5.12
N GLN A 311 -24.47 -29.70 -6.24
CA GLN A 311 -23.28 -29.43 -7.06
C GLN A 311 -22.34 -28.43 -6.36
N PHE A 312 -22.88 -27.48 -5.60
CA PHE A 312 -22.10 -26.48 -4.84
C PHE A 312 -21.25 -27.12 -3.74
N LYS A 313 -21.83 -28.05 -2.96
CA LYS A 313 -21.09 -28.84 -1.95
C LYS A 313 -19.93 -29.61 -2.58
N SER A 314 -20.17 -30.23 -3.74
CA SER A 314 -19.14 -31.02 -4.41
C SER A 314 -17.96 -30.18 -4.93
N VAL A 315 -18.21 -28.98 -5.45
CA VAL A 315 -17.13 -28.10 -5.94
C VAL A 315 -16.23 -27.65 -4.79
N LEU A 316 -16.81 -27.23 -3.66
CA LEU A 316 -15.98 -26.81 -2.52
C LEU A 316 -15.29 -28.00 -1.84
N ASP A 317 -15.98 -29.14 -1.70
CA ASP A 317 -15.36 -30.39 -1.25
C ASP A 317 -14.17 -30.77 -2.13
N GLU A 318 -14.30 -30.62 -3.45
CA GLU A 318 -13.25 -30.87 -4.43
C GLU A 318 -12.11 -29.86 -4.29
N CYS A 319 -12.40 -28.56 -4.17
CA CYS A 319 -11.38 -27.53 -3.92
C CYS A 319 -10.60 -27.78 -2.63
N ILE A 320 -11.29 -28.11 -1.53
CA ILE A 320 -10.66 -28.42 -0.24
C ILE A 320 -9.85 -29.71 -0.33
N SER A 321 -10.38 -30.74 -1.00
CA SER A 321 -9.67 -32.02 -1.19
C SER A 321 -8.46 -31.87 -2.09
N GLN A 322 -8.56 -31.07 -3.15
CA GLN A 322 -7.46 -30.74 -4.05
C GLN A 322 -6.39 -29.95 -3.31
N ALA A 323 -6.78 -28.90 -2.57
CA ALA A 323 -5.87 -28.15 -1.73
C ALA A 323 -5.16 -29.10 -0.75
N ALA A 324 -5.90 -29.94 -0.04
CA ALA A 324 -5.32 -30.89 0.90
C ALA A 324 -4.35 -31.88 0.22
N GLY A 325 -4.66 -32.32 -1.01
CA GLY A 325 -3.79 -33.19 -1.81
C GLY A 325 -2.50 -32.50 -2.26
N GLU A 326 -2.58 -31.22 -2.68
CA GLU A 326 -1.43 -30.41 -3.10
C GLU A 326 -0.56 -29.97 -1.91
N ILE A 327 -1.18 -29.61 -0.79
CA ILE A 327 -0.51 -29.22 0.46
C ILE A 327 0.18 -30.43 1.10
N GLY A 328 -0.46 -31.61 1.02
CA GLY A 328 -0.07 -32.81 1.76
C GLY A 328 -0.65 -32.88 3.19
N GLU A 329 -1.39 -31.87 3.62
CA GLU A 329 -2.19 -31.83 4.85
C GLU A 329 -3.48 -31.04 4.61
N ARG A 330 -4.46 -31.18 5.51
CA ARG A 330 -5.71 -30.43 5.42
C ARG A 330 -5.46 -28.93 5.71
N PRO A 331 -6.07 -28.00 4.95
CA PRO A 331 -5.98 -26.59 5.28
C PRO A 331 -6.69 -26.31 6.60
N GLY A 332 -6.07 -25.51 7.46
CA GLY A 332 -6.68 -25.06 8.72
C GLY A 332 -7.68 -23.92 8.52
N LEU A 333 -7.63 -23.23 7.38
CA LEU A 333 -8.51 -22.12 7.03
C LEU A 333 -8.72 -22.04 5.52
N VAL A 334 -9.95 -21.78 5.10
CA VAL A 334 -10.31 -21.56 3.69
C VAL A 334 -11.10 -20.25 3.57
N VAL A 335 -10.74 -19.41 2.60
CA VAL A 335 -11.44 -18.17 2.28
C VAL A 335 -12.10 -18.28 0.91
N LEU A 336 -13.39 -17.98 0.86
CA LEU A 336 -14.19 -17.95 -0.37
C LEU A 336 -14.43 -16.51 -0.85
N PRO A 337 -14.77 -16.33 -2.13
CA PRO A 337 -15.10 -15.02 -2.66
C PRO A 337 -16.31 -14.34 -1.99
N GLU A 338 -16.46 -13.05 -2.26
CA GLU A 338 -17.58 -12.25 -1.77
C GLU A 338 -18.90 -12.73 -2.38
N LEU A 339 -19.96 -12.78 -1.56
CA LEU A 339 -21.31 -13.19 -1.97
C LEU A 339 -21.34 -14.55 -2.71
N THR A 340 -20.48 -15.49 -2.31
CA THR A 340 -20.32 -16.80 -2.98
C THR A 340 -21.64 -17.57 -3.14
N CYS A 341 -22.58 -17.39 -2.19
CA CYS A 341 -23.86 -18.11 -2.18
C CYS A 341 -25.03 -17.33 -2.81
N THR A 342 -24.76 -16.19 -3.41
CA THR A 342 -25.75 -15.36 -4.14
C THR A 342 -25.64 -15.69 -5.62
N THR A 343 -26.74 -15.79 -6.37
CA THR A 343 -26.69 -16.16 -7.80
C THR A 343 -26.45 -15.00 -8.77
N GLU A 344 -26.80 -13.77 -8.41
CA GLU A 344 -26.50 -12.56 -9.20
C GLU A 344 -26.19 -11.38 -8.26
N PRO A 345 -25.10 -10.61 -8.45
CA PRO A 345 -24.71 -9.54 -7.51
C PRO A 345 -25.79 -8.45 -7.38
N GLY A 346 -26.46 -8.11 -8.49
CA GLY A 346 -27.60 -7.18 -8.50
C GLY A 346 -28.88 -7.70 -7.84
N GLN A 347 -28.91 -8.99 -7.48
CA GLN A 347 -30.03 -9.61 -6.75
C GLN A 347 -29.65 -10.02 -5.32
N ALA A 348 -28.46 -9.67 -4.84
CA ALA A 348 -28.00 -10.02 -3.50
C ALA A 348 -29.02 -9.65 -2.42
N GLY A 349 -29.58 -8.44 -2.49
CA GLY A 349 -30.61 -8.02 -1.55
C GLY A 349 -31.91 -8.83 -1.63
N ALA A 350 -32.25 -9.45 -2.76
CA ALA A 350 -33.44 -10.31 -2.88
C ALA A 350 -33.22 -11.70 -2.27
N GLN A 351 -31.95 -12.12 -2.15
CA GLN A 351 -31.53 -13.41 -1.60
C GLN A 351 -31.00 -13.27 -0.16
N ALA A 352 -31.16 -12.10 0.44
CA ALA A 352 -30.70 -11.81 1.79
C ALA A 352 -31.39 -12.74 2.80
N GLU A 353 -30.61 -13.22 3.77
CA GLU A 353 -31.09 -14.17 4.77
C GLU A 353 -30.50 -13.92 6.15
N SER A 354 -31.19 -14.39 7.19
CA SER A 354 -30.63 -14.34 8.54
C SER A 354 -29.34 -15.15 8.63
N LEU A 355 -28.48 -14.84 9.61
CA LEU A 355 -27.28 -15.64 9.89
C LEU A 355 -27.57 -17.08 10.33
N SER A 356 -28.82 -17.44 10.65
CA SER A 356 -29.24 -18.82 10.89
C SER A 356 -29.77 -19.52 9.62
N GLY A 357 -29.63 -18.85 8.47
CA GLY A 357 -30.13 -19.27 7.18
C GLY A 357 -29.35 -20.43 6.56
N PRO A 358 -29.81 -20.88 5.38
CA PRO A 358 -29.17 -21.97 4.63
C PRO A 358 -27.66 -21.84 4.41
N THR A 359 -27.12 -20.63 4.14
CA THR A 359 -25.69 -20.45 3.87
C THR A 359 -24.85 -20.76 5.11
N SER A 360 -25.25 -20.27 6.28
CA SER A 360 -24.51 -20.54 7.52
C SER A 360 -24.61 -22.01 7.93
N LYS A 361 -25.78 -22.65 7.78
CA LYS A 361 -25.93 -24.09 8.05
C LYS A 361 -25.04 -24.93 7.13
N TRP A 362 -25.01 -24.56 5.86
CA TRP A 362 -24.13 -25.20 4.88
C TRP A 362 -22.65 -25.02 5.24
N ALA A 363 -22.24 -23.80 5.59
CA ALA A 363 -20.87 -23.51 5.98
C ALA A 363 -20.47 -24.32 7.23
N GLN A 364 -21.38 -24.48 8.18
CA GLN A 364 -21.17 -25.30 9.38
C GLN A 364 -20.94 -26.77 9.02
N GLU A 365 -21.79 -27.36 8.16
CA GLU A 365 -21.61 -28.75 7.72
C GLU A 365 -20.24 -28.98 7.05
N ILE A 366 -19.75 -28.03 6.24
CA ILE A 366 -18.43 -28.10 5.60
C ILE A 366 -17.30 -27.96 6.62
N ALA A 367 -17.41 -26.98 7.53
CA ALA A 367 -16.41 -26.76 8.58
C ALA A 367 -16.29 -27.98 9.52
N GLU A 368 -17.42 -28.57 9.93
CA GLU A 368 -17.48 -29.80 10.73
C GLU A 368 -16.88 -31.00 9.98
N LYS A 369 -17.27 -31.20 8.72
CA LYS A 369 -16.81 -32.34 7.91
C LYS A 369 -15.29 -32.35 7.72
N HIS A 370 -14.71 -31.17 7.46
CA HIS A 370 -13.29 -31.06 7.13
C HIS A 370 -12.41 -30.68 8.32
N ASP A 371 -13.00 -30.32 9.45
CA ASP A 371 -12.33 -29.84 10.67
C ASP A 371 -11.45 -28.61 10.38
N LEU A 372 -12.07 -27.55 9.86
CA LEU A 372 -11.40 -26.32 9.44
C LEU A 372 -12.22 -25.06 9.74
N TYR A 373 -11.56 -23.90 9.67
CA TYR A 373 -12.23 -22.60 9.67
C TYR A 373 -12.57 -22.17 8.24
N LEU A 374 -13.80 -21.70 8.01
CA LEU A 374 -14.29 -21.25 6.71
C LEU A 374 -14.72 -19.78 6.79
N VAL A 375 -14.20 -18.95 5.88
CA VAL A 375 -14.61 -17.56 5.72
C VAL A 375 -15.33 -17.39 4.38
N LEU A 376 -16.55 -16.85 4.42
CA LEU A 376 -17.36 -16.64 3.21
C LEU A 376 -18.25 -15.41 3.31
N GLY A 377 -18.57 -14.81 2.16
CA GLY A 377 -19.52 -13.70 2.05
C GLY A 377 -20.95 -14.14 1.72
N LEU A 378 -21.94 -13.45 2.30
CA LEU A 378 -23.38 -13.61 2.05
C LEU A 378 -24.13 -12.27 2.19
N ALA A 379 -25.32 -12.19 1.59
CA ALA A 379 -26.26 -11.11 1.84
C ALA A 379 -27.03 -11.41 3.13
N GLU A 380 -26.77 -10.64 4.19
CA GLU A 380 -27.42 -10.79 5.49
C GLU A 380 -28.72 -9.99 5.53
N LEU A 381 -29.77 -10.56 6.10
CA LEU A 381 -31.00 -9.90 6.51
C LEU A 381 -31.05 -9.87 8.04
N ASP A 382 -31.11 -8.67 8.62
CA ASP A 382 -31.22 -8.44 10.06
C ASP A 382 -32.33 -7.42 10.34
N GLY A 383 -33.47 -7.91 10.82
CA GLY A 383 -34.70 -7.12 10.85
C GLY A 383 -35.17 -6.76 9.44
N GLU A 384 -35.27 -5.46 9.16
CA GLU A 384 -35.62 -4.92 7.84
C GLU A 384 -34.37 -4.53 7.01
N ASP A 385 -33.21 -4.43 7.66
CA ASP A 385 -31.96 -4.02 7.04
C ASP A 385 -31.24 -5.19 6.38
N LYS A 386 -30.49 -4.87 5.33
CA LYS A 386 -29.69 -5.83 4.58
C LYS A 386 -28.24 -5.40 4.58
N TYR A 387 -27.33 -6.36 4.65
CA TYR A 387 -25.90 -6.10 4.71
C TYR A 387 -25.12 -7.04 3.79
N ASN A 388 -24.00 -6.55 3.27
CA ASN A 388 -22.99 -7.40 2.68
C ASN A 388 -22.05 -7.89 3.80
N THR A 389 -22.12 -9.18 4.13
CA THR A 389 -21.56 -9.74 5.36
C THR A 389 -20.62 -10.89 5.06
N ALA A 390 -19.45 -10.90 5.70
CA ALA A 390 -18.57 -12.06 5.80
C ALA A 390 -18.79 -12.75 7.14
N ILE A 391 -18.85 -14.07 7.12
CA ILE A 391 -18.91 -14.90 8.33
C ILE A 391 -17.64 -15.74 8.48
N LEU A 392 -17.25 -15.96 9.72
CA LEU A 392 -16.23 -16.91 10.14
C LEU A 392 -16.92 -18.09 10.81
N MET A 393 -16.86 -19.24 10.17
CA MET A 393 -17.46 -20.50 10.61
C MET A 393 -16.35 -21.46 11.05
N GLY A 394 -16.52 -22.12 12.20
CA GLY A 394 -15.66 -23.21 12.64
C GLY A 394 -16.43 -24.52 12.77
N PRO A 395 -15.74 -25.62 13.12
CA PRO A 395 -16.38 -26.90 13.42
C PRO A 395 -17.39 -26.83 14.58
N GLU A 396 -17.25 -25.84 15.47
CA GLU A 396 -18.15 -25.57 16.58
C GLU A 396 -19.38 -24.71 16.21
N GLY A 397 -19.44 -24.20 14.98
CA GLY A 397 -20.49 -23.31 14.49
C GLY A 397 -19.99 -21.89 14.18
N LEU A 398 -20.93 -20.94 14.17
CA LEU A 398 -20.64 -19.54 13.81
C LEU A 398 -19.80 -18.87 14.90
N ILE A 399 -18.57 -18.47 14.55
CA ILE A 399 -17.64 -17.80 15.46
C ILE A 399 -17.81 -16.28 15.40
N GLY A 400 -18.01 -15.74 14.19
CA GLY A 400 -17.97 -14.31 13.97
C GLY A 400 -18.64 -13.85 12.68
N ARG A 401 -19.00 -12.57 12.65
CA ARG A 401 -19.48 -11.87 11.46
C ARG A 401 -18.77 -10.53 11.30
N TYR A 402 -18.65 -10.06 10.08
CA TYR A 402 -18.19 -8.73 9.72
C TYR A 402 -19.07 -8.17 8.61
N ARG A 403 -19.62 -6.98 8.81
CA ARG A 403 -20.41 -6.25 7.81
C ARG A 403 -19.52 -5.26 7.08
N LYS A 404 -19.57 -5.28 5.75
CA LYS A 404 -18.78 -4.41 4.88
C LYS A 404 -19.00 -2.95 5.25
N VAL A 405 -17.92 -2.24 5.57
CA VAL A 405 -18.01 -0.84 6.03
C VAL A 405 -18.01 0.12 4.85
N HIS A 406 -17.18 -0.15 3.84
CA HIS A 406 -17.01 0.71 2.67
C HIS A 406 -17.72 0.10 1.46
N LEU A 407 -18.99 0.44 1.29
CA LEU A 407 -19.82 -0.05 0.20
C LEU A 407 -19.37 0.51 -1.16
N ASN A 408 -19.39 -0.33 -2.20
CA ASN A 408 -19.24 0.13 -3.58
C ASN A 408 -20.60 0.59 -4.17
N ASP A 409 -20.61 1.04 -5.43
CA ASP A 409 -21.84 1.52 -6.07
C ASP A 409 -22.92 0.43 -6.18
N ALA A 410 -22.52 -0.83 -6.39
CA ALA A 410 -23.46 -1.94 -6.47
C ALA A 410 -24.05 -2.28 -5.09
N ASP A 411 -23.23 -2.30 -4.04
CA ASP A 411 -23.66 -2.53 -2.67
C ASP A 411 -24.70 -1.50 -2.22
N LEU A 412 -24.47 -0.22 -2.53
CA LEU A 412 -25.37 0.88 -2.16
C LEU A 412 -26.79 0.75 -2.74
N THR A 413 -27.00 -0.10 -3.75
CA THR A 413 -28.33 -0.32 -4.32
C THR A 413 -29.22 -1.20 -3.43
N TRP A 414 -28.64 -1.97 -2.50
CA TRP A 414 -29.40 -2.97 -1.73
C TRP A 414 -28.97 -3.16 -0.28
N ALA A 415 -27.76 -2.75 0.12
CA ALA A 415 -27.18 -2.96 1.44
C ALA A 415 -26.98 -1.65 2.20
N SER A 416 -27.17 -1.73 3.52
CA SER A 416 -26.74 -0.74 4.49
C SER A 416 -25.26 -0.96 4.85
N PRO A 417 -24.49 0.11 5.12
CA PRO A 417 -23.10 -0.03 5.54
C PRO A 417 -23.00 -0.63 6.94
N GLY A 418 -21.94 -1.41 7.18
CA GLY A 418 -21.58 -1.83 8.53
C GLY A 418 -21.29 -0.63 9.43
N ASP A 419 -21.76 -0.69 10.67
CA ASP A 419 -21.65 0.36 11.69
C ASP A 419 -20.82 -0.07 12.91
N GLU A 420 -20.28 -1.28 12.89
CA GLU A 420 -19.44 -1.83 13.96
C GLU A 420 -17.95 -1.51 13.74
N PRO A 421 -17.14 -1.32 14.81
CA PRO A 421 -15.70 -1.23 14.70
C PRO A 421 -15.09 -2.45 14.01
N PHE A 422 -13.90 -2.31 13.41
CA PHE A 422 -13.16 -3.47 12.91
C PHE A 422 -12.82 -4.41 14.07
N ARG A 423 -13.15 -5.70 13.90
CA ARG A 423 -13.02 -6.74 14.93
C ARG A 423 -12.10 -7.86 14.48
N TYR A 424 -11.62 -8.63 15.44
CA TYR A 424 -10.84 -9.85 15.23
C TYR A 424 -11.37 -10.98 16.11
N TRP A 425 -10.94 -12.19 15.81
CA TRP A 425 -11.22 -13.40 16.56
C TRP A 425 -9.92 -14.15 16.85
N ASP A 426 -9.75 -14.57 18.11
CA ASP A 426 -8.63 -15.40 18.52
C ASP A 426 -8.98 -16.87 18.29
N LEU A 427 -8.23 -17.51 17.39
CA LEU A 427 -8.35 -18.91 17.05
C LEU A 427 -7.07 -19.65 17.45
N PRO A 428 -7.10 -21.00 17.55
CA PRO A 428 -5.91 -21.82 17.71
C PRO A 428 -4.84 -21.60 16.62
N ILE A 429 -5.25 -21.09 15.45
CA ILE A 429 -4.38 -20.76 14.31
C ILE A 429 -3.82 -19.33 14.35
N GLY A 430 -4.21 -18.51 15.32
CA GLY A 430 -3.81 -17.10 15.43
C GLY A 430 -4.99 -16.15 15.53
N ARG A 431 -4.69 -14.85 15.56
CA ARG A 431 -5.68 -13.78 15.56
C ARG A 431 -6.08 -13.44 14.13
N VAL A 432 -7.33 -13.71 13.78
CA VAL A 432 -7.87 -13.57 12.43
C VAL A 432 -8.88 -12.43 12.37
N SER A 433 -8.89 -11.69 11.27
CA SER A 433 -9.90 -10.68 10.96
C SER A 433 -10.49 -10.89 9.57
N MET A 434 -11.61 -10.21 9.30
CA MET A 434 -12.24 -10.15 7.98
C MET A 434 -12.31 -8.71 7.49
N LEU A 435 -12.12 -8.52 6.18
CA LEU A 435 -12.46 -7.31 5.41
C LEU A 435 -13.12 -7.77 4.10
N ILE A 436 -13.92 -6.95 3.43
CA ILE A 436 -14.63 -7.39 2.22
C ILE A 436 -14.29 -6.46 1.05
N GLY A 437 -13.75 -7.01 -0.04
CA GLY A 437 -13.51 -6.31 -1.30
C GLY A 437 -12.97 -4.89 -1.14
N THR A 438 -13.84 -3.89 -1.33
CA THR A 438 -13.52 -2.46 -1.28
C THR A 438 -13.03 -1.93 0.06
N ASP A 439 -13.25 -2.65 1.17
CA ASP A 439 -12.60 -2.31 2.45
C ASP A 439 -11.07 -2.34 2.34
N LEU A 440 -10.50 -3.16 1.44
CA LEU A 440 -9.06 -3.23 1.18
C LEU A 440 -8.53 -2.16 0.23
N LEU A 441 -9.39 -1.49 -0.55
CA LEU A 441 -8.96 -0.35 -1.38
C LEU A 441 -8.58 0.85 -0.51
N LEU A 442 -9.15 0.90 0.70
CA LEU A 442 -8.76 1.86 1.71
C LEU A 442 -7.67 1.23 2.59
N PRO A 443 -6.54 1.91 2.79
CA PRO A 443 -5.46 1.39 3.62
C PRO A 443 -5.77 1.39 5.12
N GLU A 444 -6.68 2.25 5.57
CA GLU A 444 -6.97 2.48 6.99
C GLU A 444 -7.49 1.25 7.75
N PRO A 445 -8.49 0.48 7.24
CA PRO A 445 -9.05 -0.67 7.95
C PRO A 445 -8.00 -1.73 8.29
N ALA A 446 -7.16 -2.10 7.31
CA ALA A 446 -6.13 -3.09 7.51
C ALA A 446 -5.05 -2.60 8.49
N ARG A 447 -4.74 -1.29 8.50
CA ARG A 447 -3.81 -0.71 9.48
C ARG A 447 -4.39 -0.72 10.90
N VAL A 448 -5.66 -0.38 11.08
CA VAL A 448 -6.34 -0.46 12.38
C VAL A 448 -6.29 -1.90 12.92
N LEU A 449 -6.63 -2.89 12.08
CA LEU A 449 -6.56 -4.31 12.45
C LEU A 449 -5.14 -4.76 12.80
N ALA A 450 -4.14 -4.36 12.01
CA ALA A 450 -2.74 -4.67 12.29
C ALA A 450 -2.29 -4.11 13.66
N MET A 451 -2.71 -2.90 14.02
CA MET A 451 -2.41 -2.30 15.33
C MET A 451 -3.09 -3.06 16.50
N GLN A 452 -4.19 -3.74 16.22
CA GLN A 452 -4.87 -4.63 17.18
C GLN A 452 -4.22 -6.02 17.29
N GLY A 453 -3.09 -6.26 16.59
CA GLY A 453 -2.32 -7.50 16.69
C GLY A 453 -2.83 -8.62 15.79
N VAL A 454 -3.66 -8.32 14.78
CA VAL A 454 -4.15 -9.31 13.82
C VAL A 454 -2.98 -9.93 13.05
N ASP A 455 -2.96 -11.25 12.94
CA ASP A 455 -1.93 -11.99 12.20
C ASP A 455 -2.33 -12.19 10.74
N LEU A 456 -3.61 -12.45 10.50
CA LEU A 456 -4.18 -12.80 9.21
C LEU A 456 -5.49 -12.05 8.96
N ILE A 457 -5.57 -11.37 7.82
CA ILE A 457 -6.82 -10.79 7.31
C ILE A 457 -7.35 -11.70 6.19
N CYS A 458 -8.60 -12.14 6.32
CA CYS A 458 -9.33 -12.86 5.30
C CYS A 458 -10.19 -11.88 4.51
N ALA A 459 -10.13 -11.96 3.19
CA ALA A 459 -10.78 -10.99 2.32
C ALA A 459 -11.60 -11.63 1.19
N PRO A 460 -12.84 -12.07 1.50
CA PRO A 460 -13.84 -12.35 0.47
C PRO A 460 -14.03 -11.12 -0.42
N SER A 461 -13.89 -11.29 -1.74
CA SER A 461 -13.86 -10.18 -2.68
C SER A 461 -14.56 -10.48 -4.01
N ALA A 462 -15.09 -9.42 -4.63
CA ALA A 462 -15.65 -9.40 -5.99
C ALA A 462 -15.10 -8.17 -6.78
N MET A 463 -13.79 -8.01 -6.79
CA MET A 463 -13.10 -6.83 -7.31
C MET A 463 -12.77 -6.97 -8.79
N SER A 464 -12.98 -5.89 -9.55
CA SER A 464 -12.64 -5.77 -10.98
C SER A 464 -11.33 -5.03 -11.23
N SER A 465 -10.87 -4.28 -10.23
CA SER A 465 -9.71 -3.39 -10.23
C SER A 465 -9.19 -3.19 -8.79
N PRO A 466 -7.94 -2.73 -8.62
CA PRO A 466 -6.91 -2.61 -9.65
C PRO A 466 -6.36 -3.99 -10.06
N ARG A 467 -6.03 -4.13 -11.35
CA ARG A 467 -5.48 -5.38 -11.87
C ARG A 467 -3.96 -5.46 -11.60
N PRO A 468 -3.42 -6.66 -11.37
CA PRO A 468 -1.97 -6.83 -11.30
C PRO A 468 -1.27 -6.32 -12.57
N LEU A 469 -0.06 -5.80 -12.40
CA LEU A 469 0.76 -5.28 -13.49
C LEU A 469 2.06 -6.07 -13.60
N ASP A 470 2.47 -6.33 -14.84
CA ASP A 470 3.73 -6.95 -15.16
C ASP A 470 4.85 -5.91 -15.18
N LEU A 471 6.09 -6.33 -14.91
CA LEU A 471 7.26 -5.48 -15.05
C LEU A 471 8.34 -6.14 -15.91
N ALA A 472 8.83 -5.36 -16.89
CA ALA A 472 9.92 -5.75 -17.76
C ALA A 472 11.23 -6.00 -16.97
N PRO A 473 12.15 -6.85 -17.47
CA PRO A 473 13.41 -7.17 -16.79
C PRO A 473 14.19 -5.94 -16.34
N THR A 474 14.97 -6.10 -15.27
CA THR A 474 15.93 -5.09 -14.84
C THR A 474 17.35 -5.47 -15.26
N ARG A 475 18.17 -4.46 -15.58
CA ARG A 475 19.62 -4.61 -15.79
C ARG A 475 20.42 -4.18 -14.55
N VAL A 476 19.76 -3.72 -13.49
CA VAL A 476 20.42 -3.39 -12.22
C VAL A 476 20.91 -4.68 -11.56
N PRO A 477 22.18 -4.76 -11.11
CA PRO A 477 22.75 -5.99 -10.55
C PRO A 477 22.30 -6.20 -9.10
N LEU A 478 21.01 -6.47 -8.91
CA LEU A 478 20.40 -6.73 -7.60
C LEU A 478 20.82 -8.10 -7.04
N ALA A 479 20.49 -8.35 -5.77
CA ALA A 479 20.69 -9.65 -5.12
C ALA A 479 20.07 -10.79 -5.94
N LYS A 480 20.68 -11.97 -5.92
CA LYS A 480 20.31 -13.12 -6.77
C LYS A 480 18.92 -13.68 -6.46
N GLU A 481 18.42 -13.45 -5.26
CA GLU A 481 17.10 -13.84 -4.77
C GLU A 481 15.99 -12.99 -5.41
N ILE A 482 16.33 -11.77 -5.83
CA ILE A 482 15.39 -10.84 -6.48
C ILE A 482 15.27 -11.25 -7.95
N LEU A 483 14.03 -11.40 -8.41
CA LEU A 483 13.75 -11.86 -9.77
C LEU A 483 14.09 -10.79 -10.81
N GLN A 484 15.18 -10.95 -11.57
CA GLN A 484 15.63 -9.95 -12.55
C GLN A 484 15.02 -10.08 -13.96
N ARG A 485 14.30 -11.19 -14.23
CA ARG A 485 13.64 -11.49 -15.53
C ARG A 485 12.23 -10.83 -15.62
N PRO A 486 11.49 -10.95 -16.75
CA PRO A 486 10.13 -10.43 -16.81
C PRO A 486 9.32 -11.06 -15.67
N ASP A 487 8.56 -10.21 -14.98
CA ASP A 487 7.81 -10.61 -13.79
C ASP A 487 6.34 -10.34 -14.02
N VAL A 488 5.55 -11.42 -14.02
CA VAL A 488 4.12 -11.41 -14.36
C VAL A 488 3.35 -11.25 -13.06
N GLY A 489 2.48 -10.24 -12.98
CA GLY A 489 1.85 -9.84 -11.71
C GLY A 489 2.84 -9.25 -10.70
N TYR A 490 3.92 -8.62 -11.21
CA TYR A 490 4.94 -7.92 -10.42
C TYR A 490 4.33 -7.00 -9.35
N TRP A 491 3.39 -6.14 -9.74
CA TRP A 491 2.63 -5.35 -8.78
C TRP A 491 1.25 -5.95 -8.54
N HIS A 492 0.90 -6.10 -7.27
CA HIS A 492 -0.42 -6.51 -6.81
C HIS A 492 -0.77 -5.70 -5.57
N LEU A 493 -1.85 -4.89 -5.59
CA LEU A 493 -2.14 -3.97 -4.47
C LEU A 493 -2.23 -4.68 -3.11
N TRP A 494 -2.85 -5.86 -3.09
CA TRP A 494 -3.07 -6.65 -1.88
C TRP A 494 -1.76 -7.17 -1.26
N ARG A 495 -0.75 -7.44 -2.08
CA ARG A 495 0.61 -7.79 -1.61
C ARG A 495 1.18 -6.67 -0.75
N ASN A 496 1.14 -5.44 -1.25
CA ASN A 496 1.58 -4.27 -0.50
C ASN A 496 0.74 -4.07 0.76
N ARG A 497 -0.58 -4.27 0.67
CA ARG A 497 -1.48 -4.15 1.83
C ARG A 497 -1.13 -5.15 2.94
N ALA A 498 -0.67 -6.35 2.58
CA ALA A 498 -0.18 -7.35 3.54
C ALA A 498 1.15 -6.91 4.17
N ALA A 499 2.12 -6.57 3.32
CA ALA A 499 3.48 -6.25 3.74
C ALA A 499 3.58 -4.97 4.58
N GLU A 500 2.92 -3.88 4.17
CA GLU A 500 2.98 -2.60 4.89
C GLU A 500 2.24 -2.65 6.24
N ASN A 501 1.47 -3.69 6.49
CA ASN A 501 0.80 -3.95 7.77
C ASN A 501 1.47 -5.05 8.59
N ASN A 502 2.44 -5.76 8.01
CA ASN A 502 2.97 -7.00 8.53
C ASN A 502 1.85 -7.95 8.98
N VAL A 503 0.98 -8.32 8.05
CA VAL A 503 -0.05 -9.35 8.23
C VAL A 503 -0.01 -10.31 7.06
N TYR A 504 -0.42 -11.55 7.27
CA TYR A 504 -0.84 -12.36 6.15
C TYR A 504 -2.17 -11.81 5.62
N LEU A 505 -2.37 -11.86 4.30
CA LEU A 505 -3.62 -11.47 3.66
C LEU A 505 -4.07 -12.56 2.72
N ALA A 506 -5.24 -13.15 3.00
CA ALA A 506 -5.88 -14.15 2.16
C ALA A 506 -7.00 -13.49 1.33
N PHE A 507 -6.67 -13.07 0.12
CA PHE A 507 -7.58 -12.42 -0.82
C PHE A 507 -8.21 -13.45 -1.76
N ALA A 508 -9.49 -13.73 -1.57
CA ALA A 508 -10.27 -14.66 -2.39
C ALA A 508 -11.23 -13.86 -3.27
N ASN A 509 -11.03 -13.88 -4.58
CA ASN A 509 -11.77 -13.05 -5.52
C ASN A 509 -12.52 -13.87 -6.55
N ARG A 510 -13.64 -13.32 -7.01
CA ARG A 510 -14.41 -13.92 -8.09
C ARG A 510 -13.65 -13.86 -9.42
N ALA A 511 -13.86 -14.87 -10.25
CA ALA A 511 -13.23 -15.02 -11.56
C ALA A 511 -14.20 -14.90 -12.76
N ASP A 512 -15.34 -14.26 -12.57
CA ASP A 512 -16.35 -14.07 -13.63
C ASP A 512 -16.09 -12.86 -14.54
N GLN A 513 -17.06 -12.49 -15.39
CA GLN A 513 -16.94 -11.36 -16.31
C GLN A 513 -16.74 -10.01 -15.61
N GLU A 514 -17.38 -9.81 -14.46
CA GLU A 514 -17.39 -8.53 -13.72
C GLU A 514 -16.15 -8.40 -12.82
N SER A 515 -15.55 -9.51 -12.40
CA SER A 515 -14.40 -9.55 -11.50
C SER A 515 -13.09 -9.90 -12.21
N MET A 516 -11.96 -9.59 -11.60
CA MET A 516 -10.64 -9.77 -12.24
C MET A 516 -10.00 -11.14 -11.98
N GLY A 517 -10.58 -11.97 -11.11
CA GLY A 517 -9.85 -13.08 -10.50
C GLY A 517 -8.67 -12.54 -9.70
N CYS A 518 -7.48 -13.06 -9.97
CA CYS A 518 -6.24 -12.64 -9.31
C CYS A 518 -6.27 -12.83 -7.77
N SER A 519 -6.78 -13.98 -7.32
CA SER A 519 -6.78 -14.36 -5.90
C SER A 519 -5.38 -14.71 -5.42
N GLY A 520 -5.11 -14.55 -4.12
CA GLY A 520 -3.82 -14.95 -3.58
C GLY A 520 -3.74 -14.87 -2.06
N ILE A 521 -2.71 -15.52 -1.51
CA ILE A 521 -2.29 -15.38 -0.12
C ILE A 521 -0.93 -14.71 -0.11
N PHE A 522 -0.84 -13.57 0.56
CA PHE A 522 0.35 -12.72 0.61
C PHE A 522 0.96 -12.74 2.00
N GLY A 523 2.29 -12.84 2.06
CA GLY A 523 3.05 -12.83 3.30
C GLY A 523 3.21 -11.43 3.91
N PRO A 524 3.67 -11.37 5.17
CA PRO A 524 3.75 -10.12 5.95
C PRO A 524 5.03 -9.30 5.71
N ASP A 525 6.01 -9.78 4.95
CA ASP A 525 7.33 -9.14 4.82
C ASP A 525 7.58 -8.67 3.37
N ALA A 526 7.79 -7.36 3.20
CA ALA A 526 8.13 -6.74 1.91
C ALA A 526 9.61 -6.92 1.53
N PHE A 527 10.47 -7.29 2.49
CA PHE A 527 11.91 -7.42 2.28
C PHE A 527 12.36 -8.88 2.13
N GLU A 528 11.44 -9.84 2.22
CA GLU A 528 11.71 -11.26 2.00
C GLU A 528 11.70 -11.59 0.50
N PHE A 529 12.81 -12.11 -0.03
CA PHE A 529 12.92 -12.57 -1.42
C PHE A 529 13.42 -14.02 -1.50
N PRO A 530 12.79 -14.89 -2.31
CA PRO A 530 11.52 -14.66 -3.02
C PRO A 530 10.37 -14.40 -2.03
N LEU A 531 9.40 -13.61 -2.48
CA LEU A 531 8.24 -13.25 -1.66
C LEU A 531 7.49 -14.52 -1.22
N ARG A 532 7.07 -14.54 0.05
CA ARG A 532 6.29 -15.64 0.60
C ARG A 532 4.81 -15.47 0.25
N GLU A 533 4.43 -15.99 -0.91
CA GLU A 533 3.06 -15.87 -1.41
C GLU A 533 2.64 -17.04 -2.31
N SER A 534 1.34 -17.14 -2.54
CA SER A 534 0.76 -17.98 -3.60
C SER A 534 -0.33 -17.19 -4.29
N VAL A 535 -0.14 -16.94 -5.59
CA VAL A 535 -1.00 -16.06 -6.39
C VAL A 535 -1.53 -16.81 -7.60
N LEU A 536 -2.83 -16.71 -7.83
CA LEU A 536 -3.49 -17.10 -9.07
C LEU A 536 -3.53 -15.88 -9.97
N LEU A 537 -3.19 -16.02 -11.25
CA LEU A 537 -3.35 -14.96 -12.23
C LEU A 537 -4.41 -15.38 -13.25
N GLY A 538 -5.18 -14.40 -13.73
CA GLY A 538 -6.28 -14.65 -14.66
C GLY A 538 -7.57 -15.12 -13.98
N LYS A 539 -8.44 -15.74 -14.78
CA LYS A 539 -9.86 -16.01 -14.44
C LYS A 539 -10.21 -17.50 -14.39
N GLN A 540 -9.24 -18.39 -14.20
CA GLN A 540 -9.59 -19.81 -14.05
C GLN A 540 -10.05 -20.13 -12.63
N ASP A 541 -11.02 -21.04 -12.53
CA ASP A 541 -11.46 -21.63 -11.25
C ASP A 541 -10.34 -22.51 -10.68
N ARG A 542 -9.73 -22.05 -9.60
CA ARG A 542 -8.54 -22.67 -8.99
C ARG A 542 -8.44 -22.31 -7.52
N THR A 543 -7.66 -23.10 -6.79
CA THR A 543 -7.29 -22.80 -5.41
C THR A 543 -5.82 -22.40 -5.36
N ALA A 544 -5.50 -21.40 -4.54
CA ALA A 544 -4.13 -21.09 -4.13
C ALA A 544 -4.01 -21.36 -2.63
N TRP A 545 -2.82 -21.77 -2.18
CA TRP A 545 -2.58 -22.07 -0.78
C TRP A 545 -1.18 -21.65 -0.36
N LEU A 546 -1.02 -21.38 0.93
CA LEU A 546 0.27 -21.01 1.51
C LEU A 546 0.38 -21.60 2.91
N SER A 547 1.55 -22.15 3.25
CA SER A 547 1.87 -22.46 4.65
C SER A 547 2.09 -21.15 5.40
N ILE A 548 1.24 -20.86 6.38
CA ILE A 548 1.27 -19.70 7.25
C ILE A 548 1.86 -20.12 8.60
N ASP A 549 2.62 -19.21 9.20
CA ASP A 549 3.09 -19.37 10.57
C ASP A 549 2.71 -18.15 11.40
N THR A 550 1.94 -18.35 12.46
CA THR A 550 1.51 -17.31 13.40
C THR A 550 2.16 -17.47 14.78
N ARG A 551 3.17 -18.33 14.94
CA ARG A 551 3.93 -18.41 16.20
C ARG A 551 4.79 -17.17 16.38
N ASP A 552 5.09 -16.77 17.61
CA ASP A 552 5.94 -15.61 17.88
C ASP A 552 7.36 -15.74 17.32
N TYR A 553 7.91 -16.96 17.35
CA TYR A 553 9.27 -17.27 16.90
C TYR A 553 9.25 -18.53 16.04
N PRO A 554 9.07 -18.41 14.71
CA PRO A 554 9.00 -19.55 13.80
C PRO A 554 10.35 -20.27 13.64
N ALA A 555 11.45 -19.58 13.96
CA ALA A 555 12.81 -20.11 14.01
C ALA A 555 13.53 -19.58 15.28
N PRO A 556 14.59 -20.26 15.75
CA PRO A 556 15.32 -19.84 16.95
C PRO A 556 15.80 -18.39 16.86
N GLY A 557 15.24 -17.52 17.71
CA GLY A 557 15.67 -16.13 17.88
C GLY A 557 15.18 -15.14 16.82
N LEU A 558 14.45 -15.57 15.79
CA LEU A 558 13.87 -14.66 14.80
C LEU A 558 12.40 -14.40 15.12
N PRO A 559 12.02 -13.15 15.42
CA PRO A 559 10.62 -12.82 15.68
C PRO A 559 9.82 -12.91 14.38
N ASN A 560 8.59 -13.42 14.47
CA ASN A 560 7.68 -13.47 13.35
C ASN A 560 7.29 -12.05 12.93
N PRO A 561 7.48 -11.63 11.67
CA PRO A 561 7.07 -10.31 11.21
C PRO A 561 5.59 -10.02 11.45
N ALA A 562 4.70 -11.02 11.32
CA ALA A 562 3.28 -10.86 11.57
C ALA A 562 2.95 -10.49 13.03
N ARG A 563 3.78 -10.96 13.97
CA ARG A 563 3.65 -10.71 15.41
C ARG A 563 4.40 -9.47 15.86
N PHE A 564 5.60 -9.27 15.32
CA PHE A 564 6.50 -8.17 15.68
C PHE A 564 6.12 -6.84 15.04
N LYS A 565 5.53 -6.89 13.85
CA LYS A 565 5.01 -5.74 13.08
C LYS A 565 6.00 -4.59 12.90
N PRO A 566 7.23 -4.85 12.39
CA PRO A 566 8.30 -3.85 12.35
C PRO A 566 7.90 -2.54 11.66
N MET A 567 7.15 -2.61 10.55
CA MET A 567 6.70 -1.42 9.81
C MET A 567 5.73 -0.57 10.64
N ILE A 568 4.85 -1.21 11.42
CA ILE A 568 3.87 -0.49 12.25
C ILE A 568 4.55 0.26 13.40
N ARG A 569 5.68 -0.24 13.90
CA ARG A 569 6.44 0.40 15.00
C ARG A 569 7.11 1.70 14.58
N MET A 570 7.38 1.87 13.29
CA MET A 570 8.04 3.06 12.73
C MET A 570 7.08 4.23 12.47
N ARG A 571 5.78 4.04 12.71
CA ARG A 571 4.74 5.07 12.51
C ARG A 571 4.94 6.29 13.40
N LYS A 572 4.43 7.42 12.91
CA LYS A 572 4.55 8.77 13.50
C LYS A 572 3.17 9.40 13.70
N PRO A 573 2.33 8.88 14.62
CA PRO A 573 0.90 9.24 14.69
C PRO A 573 0.59 10.70 14.99
N TRP A 574 1.54 11.45 15.54
CA TRP A 574 1.40 12.90 15.73
C TRP A 574 1.25 13.68 14.41
N HIS A 575 1.61 13.10 13.26
CA HIS A 575 1.32 13.68 11.94
C HIS A 575 -0.06 13.29 11.38
N TYR A 576 -0.78 12.34 12.00
CA TYR A 576 -1.89 11.61 11.33
C TYR A 576 -3.29 12.15 11.64
N HIS A 577 -3.41 13.30 12.30
CA HIS A 577 -4.72 13.90 12.68
C HIS A 577 -5.71 14.01 11.50
N ARG A 578 -5.23 14.30 10.28
CA ARG A 578 -6.08 14.40 9.08
C ARG A 578 -6.71 13.08 8.64
N LEU A 579 -6.17 11.93 9.06
CA LEU A 579 -6.75 10.63 8.73
C LEU A 579 -8.08 10.40 9.46
N VAL A 580 -8.24 10.99 10.64
CA VAL A 580 -9.39 10.77 11.53
C VAL A 580 -10.29 12.00 11.66
N ALA A 581 -9.81 13.17 11.25
CA ALA A 581 -10.66 14.34 11.12
C ALA A 581 -11.74 14.06 10.07
N GLY A 582 -13.01 14.20 10.44
CA GLY A 582 -14.09 14.30 9.44
C GLY A 582 -13.77 15.43 8.47
N GLU A 583 -14.29 15.37 7.25
CA GLU A 583 -14.07 16.43 6.26
C GLU A 583 -14.35 17.80 6.90
N VAL A 584 -13.31 18.61 7.09
CA VAL A 584 -13.48 20.01 7.42
C VAL A 584 -14.10 20.61 6.17
N ARG A 585 -15.43 20.72 6.15
CA ARG A 585 -16.13 21.55 5.19
C ARG A 585 -15.45 22.91 5.27
N PRO A 586 -14.90 23.47 4.17
CA PRO A 586 -14.39 24.82 4.22
C PRO A 586 -15.55 25.72 4.68
N GLU A 587 -15.39 26.39 5.82
CA GLU A 587 -16.28 27.48 6.19
C GLU A 587 -16.24 28.50 5.05
N GLY A 588 -17.43 28.92 4.62
CA GLY A 588 -17.69 29.62 3.36
C GLY A 588 -17.14 31.03 3.25
#